data_AF-A0A3A0A0G0-F1
#
_entry.id   AF-A0A3A0A0G0-F1
#
_cell.length_a   1.000
_cell.length_b   1.000
_cell.length_c   1.000
_cell.angle_alpha   90.00
_cell.angle_beta   90.00
_cell.angle_gamma   90.00
#
_symmetry.space_group_name_H-M   'P 1'
#
loop_
_entity.id
_entity.type
_entity.pdbx_description
1 polymer ?
#
loop_
_entity_poly.entity_id
_entity_poly.type
_entity_poly.pdbx_seq_one_letter_code
_entity_poly.pdbx_strand_id
1 'polypeptide(L)'
;MANDSFFALMCASLIALFFGFVLAFSGYRFFLVILPIWGFFWGFGLGAQTIQAIFGTAFLSDVTSWLVGFVVGVVFAVLSYLFYIAAVALLGASLGYALGTGIMLAIFPSLNILTWIVGIVVAVIFAIGVLALNLQKWIILLATAVLGAAIIVGTFLFMFGGLPSAQLVANPVRVVLQTSPFWAIVFLALAAFGVVAQYQSTRRWELVTYNRWEEMNQPA
;
A
#
# COMPACT_ATOMS: atom_id res chain seq x y z
N MET A 1 20.20 6.15 -17.93
CA MET A 1 19.59 4.90 -18.43
C MET A 1 20.18 3.77 -17.61
N ALA A 2 19.36 2.99 -16.91
CA ALA A 2 19.88 1.81 -16.21
C ALA A 2 20.42 0.83 -17.26
N ASN A 3 21.64 0.30 -17.07
CA ASN A 3 22.26 -0.70 -17.94
C ASN A 3 21.68 -2.11 -17.71
N ASP A 4 20.40 -2.20 -17.33
CA ASP A 4 19.76 -3.48 -17.10
C ASP A 4 19.52 -4.14 -18.46
N SER A 5 19.98 -5.39 -18.59
CA SER A 5 19.71 -6.17 -19.81
C SER A 5 18.20 -6.20 -20.07
N PHE A 6 17.78 -6.06 -21.33
CA PHE A 6 16.37 -6.12 -21.72
C PHE A 6 15.66 -7.34 -21.09
N PHE A 7 16.35 -8.48 -21.05
CA PHE A 7 15.87 -9.70 -20.42
C PHE A 7 15.50 -9.52 -18.94
N ALA A 8 16.35 -8.86 -18.14
CA ALA A 8 16.07 -8.60 -16.73
C ALA A 8 14.83 -7.71 -16.54
N LEU A 9 14.68 -6.68 -17.37
CA LEU A 9 13.50 -5.82 -17.37
C LEU A 9 12.22 -6.61 -17.71
N MET A 10 12.29 -7.49 -18.72
CA MET A 10 11.16 -8.36 -19.08
C MET A 10 10.78 -9.31 -17.95
N CYS A 11 11.75 -9.98 -17.34
CA CYS A 11 11.50 -10.88 -16.21
C CYS A 11 10.88 -10.15 -15.02
N ALA A 12 11.45 -9.01 -14.62
CA ALA A 12 10.91 -8.20 -13.53
C ALA A 12 9.48 -7.74 -13.81
N SER A 13 9.21 -7.29 -15.04
CA SER A 13 7.89 -6.81 -15.44
C SER A 13 6.85 -7.93 -15.49
N LEU A 14 7.23 -9.12 -15.98
CA LEU A 14 6.36 -10.31 -15.96
C LEU A 14 5.98 -10.71 -14.54
N ILE A 15 6.95 -10.73 -13.62
CA ILE A 15 6.71 -11.05 -12.21
C ILE A 15 5.80 -9.99 -11.57
N ALA A 16 6.08 -8.71 -11.80
CA ALA A 16 5.29 -7.62 -11.24
C ALA A 16 3.85 -7.60 -11.81
N LEU A 17 3.67 -7.88 -13.10
CA LEU A 17 2.35 -8.03 -13.71
C LEU A 17 1.60 -9.22 -13.11
N PHE A 18 2.22 -10.39 -13.05
CA PHE A 18 1.59 -11.57 -12.46
C PHE A 18 1.15 -11.31 -11.02
N PHE A 19 2.05 -10.74 -10.20
CA PHE A 19 1.74 -10.36 -8.83
C PHE A 19 0.62 -9.33 -8.76
N GLY A 20 0.64 -8.29 -9.60
CA GLY A 20 -0.39 -7.28 -9.68
C GLY A 20 -1.77 -7.86 -10.03
N PHE A 21 -1.84 -8.81 -10.97
CA PHE A 21 -3.08 -9.51 -11.31
C PHE A 21 -3.59 -10.38 -10.16
N VAL A 22 -2.72 -11.17 -9.54
CA VAL A 22 -3.09 -12.00 -8.38
C VAL A 22 -3.61 -11.13 -7.24
N LEU A 23 -2.94 -10.01 -6.97
CA LEU A 23 -3.35 -9.05 -5.94
C LEU A 23 -4.68 -8.38 -6.30
N ALA A 24 -4.85 -7.93 -7.54
CA ALA A 24 -6.05 -7.21 -7.99
C ALA A 24 -7.31 -8.07 -8.01
N PHE A 25 -7.19 -9.35 -8.38
CA PHE A 25 -8.33 -10.24 -8.64
C PHE A 25 -8.48 -11.39 -7.64
N SER A 26 -7.47 -11.63 -6.80
CA SER A 26 -7.48 -12.70 -5.79
C SER A 26 -6.93 -12.27 -4.42
N GLY A 27 -6.71 -10.97 -4.21
CA GLY A 27 -6.09 -10.41 -3.02
C GLY A 27 -6.76 -10.84 -1.71
N TYR A 28 -8.09 -10.88 -1.66
CA TYR A 28 -8.85 -11.30 -0.47
C TYR A 28 -8.47 -12.71 0.01
N ARG A 29 -8.15 -13.65 -0.90
CA ARG A 29 -7.80 -15.03 -0.55
C ARG A 29 -6.41 -15.14 0.07
N PHE A 30 -5.46 -14.38 -0.46
CA PHE A 30 -4.06 -14.37 0.00
C PHE A 30 -3.80 -13.33 1.09
N PHE A 31 -4.86 -12.62 1.49
CA PHE A 31 -4.79 -11.44 2.34
C PHE A 31 -4.00 -11.67 3.64
N LEU A 32 -4.24 -12.79 4.32
CA LEU A 32 -3.60 -13.10 5.61
C LEU A 32 -2.07 -13.22 5.49
N VAL A 33 -1.56 -13.63 4.34
CA VAL A 33 -0.11 -13.72 4.07
C VAL A 33 0.46 -12.35 3.71
N ILE A 34 -0.32 -11.53 3.01
CA ILE A 34 0.10 -10.20 2.55
C ILE A 34 0.12 -9.19 3.70
N LEU A 35 -0.69 -9.39 4.74
CA LEU A 35 -0.87 -8.45 5.83
C LEU A 35 0.41 -8.04 6.58
N PRO A 36 1.24 -8.98 7.07
CA PRO A 36 2.51 -8.62 7.71
C PRO A 36 3.46 -7.89 6.77
N ILE A 37 3.48 -8.29 5.50
CA ILE A 37 4.32 -7.67 4.47
C ILE A 37 3.86 -6.23 4.22
N TRP A 38 2.55 -6.00 4.12
CA TRP A 38 1.98 -4.66 4.01
C TRP A 38 2.28 -3.82 5.25
N GLY A 39 2.08 -4.38 6.45
CA GLY A 39 2.41 -3.72 7.71
C GLY A 39 3.87 -3.27 7.75
N PHE A 40 4.79 -4.11 7.27
CA PHE A 40 6.20 -3.76 7.13
C PHE A 40 6.42 -2.55 6.22
N PHE A 41 5.99 -2.62 4.95
CA PHE A 41 6.27 -1.57 3.98
C PHE A 41 5.57 -0.25 4.32
N TRP A 42 4.34 -0.32 4.83
CA TRP A 42 3.63 0.87 5.27
C TRP A 42 4.27 1.48 6.51
N GLY A 43 4.62 0.67 7.52
CA GLY A 43 5.31 1.14 8.72
C GLY A 43 6.68 1.73 8.40
N PHE A 44 7.42 1.12 7.46
CA PHE A 44 8.68 1.63 6.95
C PHE A 44 8.52 3.00 6.28
N GLY A 45 7.57 3.11 5.35
CA GLY A 45 7.24 4.36 4.68
C GLY A 45 6.82 5.45 5.67
N LEU A 46 5.97 5.10 6.64
CA LEU A 46 5.51 6.03 7.68
C LEU A 46 6.67 6.51 8.57
N GLY A 47 7.51 5.61 9.07
CA GLY A 47 8.67 5.95 9.90
C GLY A 47 9.66 6.86 9.18
N ALA A 48 9.97 6.56 7.92
CA ALA A 48 10.82 7.42 7.10
C ALA A 48 10.16 8.78 6.77
N GLN A 49 8.84 8.82 6.54
CA GLN A 49 8.10 10.07 6.36
C GLN A 49 8.03 10.92 7.64
N THR A 50 8.00 10.31 8.82
CA THR A 50 8.11 11.03 10.10
C THR A 50 9.43 11.78 10.19
N ILE A 51 10.55 11.17 9.78
CA ILE A 51 11.85 11.85 9.75
C ILE A 51 11.86 13.01 8.74
N GLN A 52 11.30 12.81 7.54
CA GLN A 52 11.15 13.91 6.56
C GLN A 52 10.31 15.06 7.13
N ALA A 53 9.18 14.76 7.77
CA ALA A 53 8.24 15.75 8.27
C ALA A 53 8.84 16.59 9.41
N ILE A 54 9.62 15.96 10.29
CA ILE A 54 10.25 16.62 11.46
C ILE A 54 11.50 17.40 11.06
N PHE A 55 12.37 16.82 10.24
CA PHE A 55 13.68 17.38 9.94
C PHE A 55 13.76 18.10 8.58
N GLY A 56 12.72 18.01 7.75
CA GLY A 56 12.68 18.63 6.42
C GLY A 56 13.64 17.98 5.42
N THR A 57 14.10 16.76 5.66
CA THR A 57 15.01 16.02 4.78
C THR A 57 14.24 15.27 3.69
N ALA A 58 14.96 14.72 2.70
CA ALA A 58 14.34 13.94 1.63
C ALA A 58 14.07 12.48 2.08
N PHE A 59 13.12 11.81 1.43
CA PHE A 59 12.79 10.41 1.75
C PHE A 59 14.02 9.53 1.61
N LEU A 60 14.36 8.81 2.69
CA LEU A 60 15.48 7.87 2.71
C LEU A 60 16.85 8.50 2.43
N SER A 61 17.02 9.83 2.63
CA SER A 61 18.31 10.51 2.45
C SER A 61 19.32 10.23 3.55
N ASP A 62 18.87 9.88 4.75
CA ASP A 62 19.72 9.78 5.95
C ASP A 62 19.57 8.42 6.63
N VAL A 63 20.65 7.94 7.27
CA VAL A 63 20.66 6.68 8.02
C VAL A 63 19.55 6.63 9.08
N THR A 64 19.25 7.77 9.72
CA THR A 64 18.16 7.88 10.70
C THR A 64 16.80 7.55 10.09
N SER A 65 16.52 8.01 8.86
CA SER A 65 15.25 7.73 8.17
C SER A 65 15.08 6.25 7.85
N TRP A 66 16.17 5.58 7.45
CA TRP A 66 16.21 4.13 7.24
C TRP A 66 15.98 3.38 8.55
N LEU A 67 16.72 3.73 9.61
CA LEU A 67 16.63 3.05 10.91
C LEU A 67 15.21 3.15 11.50
N VAL A 68 14.65 4.36 11.53
CA VAL A 68 13.29 4.59 12.05
C VAL A 68 12.25 3.88 11.17
N GLY A 69 12.41 3.94 9.85
CA GLY A 69 11.59 3.16 8.93
C GLY A 69 11.62 1.66 9.26
N PHE A 70 12.80 1.04 9.33
CA PHE A 70 12.90 -0.38 9.61
C PHE A 70 12.30 -0.78 10.96
N VAL A 71 12.57 0.00 12.01
CA VAL A 71 12.01 -0.28 13.35
C VAL A 71 10.49 -0.24 13.32
N VAL A 72 9.89 0.82 12.77
CA VAL A 72 8.42 0.95 12.69
C VAL A 72 7.82 -0.14 11.78
N GLY A 73 8.48 -0.43 10.65
CA GLY A 73 8.09 -1.50 9.73
C GLY A 73 8.06 -2.86 10.41
N VAL A 74 9.12 -3.26 11.11
CA VAL A 74 9.17 -4.54 11.83
C VAL A 74 8.08 -4.62 12.91
N VAL A 75 7.89 -3.55 13.70
CA VAL A 75 6.84 -3.52 14.71
C VAL A 75 5.46 -3.73 14.09
N PHE A 76 5.16 -3.02 13.00
CA PHE A 76 3.86 -3.17 12.31
C PHE A 76 3.71 -4.53 11.62
N ALA A 77 4.79 -5.11 11.09
CA ALA A 77 4.78 -6.45 10.54
C ALA A 77 4.45 -7.50 11.60
N VAL A 78 5.08 -7.40 12.78
CA VAL A 78 4.84 -8.29 13.92
C VAL A 78 3.42 -8.11 14.46
N LEU A 79 2.95 -6.88 14.63
CA LEU A 79 1.57 -6.61 15.07
C LEU A 79 0.55 -7.17 14.08
N SER A 80 0.75 -6.92 12.79
CA SER A 80 -0.07 -7.52 11.74
C SER A 80 0.01 -9.04 11.77
N TYR A 81 1.17 -9.64 12.03
CA TYR A 81 1.31 -11.09 12.11
C TYR A 81 0.58 -11.69 13.33
N LEU A 82 0.64 -11.03 14.49
CA LEU A 82 0.06 -11.59 15.72
C LEU A 82 -1.44 -11.36 15.82
N PHE A 83 -1.92 -10.17 15.43
CA PHE A 83 -3.30 -9.75 15.66
C PHE A 83 -3.98 -9.34 14.36
N TYR A 84 -5.03 -10.06 13.97
CA TYR A 84 -5.84 -9.70 12.81
C TYR A 84 -6.42 -8.28 12.91
N ILE A 85 -6.86 -7.89 14.11
CA ILE A 85 -7.43 -6.55 14.34
C ILE A 85 -6.42 -5.43 14.07
N ALA A 86 -5.16 -5.61 14.48
CA ALA A 86 -4.10 -4.65 14.23
C ALA A 86 -3.80 -4.56 12.72
N ALA A 87 -3.77 -5.71 12.04
CA ALA A 87 -3.53 -5.78 10.61
C ALA A 87 -4.59 -5.01 9.80
N VAL A 88 -5.86 -5.17 10.15
CA VAL A 88 -6.97 -4.43 9.52
C VAL A 88 -6.93 -2.95 9.88
N ALA A 89 -6.64 -2.61 11.14
CA ALA A 89 -6.50 -1.22 11.56
C ALA A 89 -5.39 -0.50 10.79
N LEU A 90 -4.24 -1.15 10.60
CA LEU A 90 -3.10 -0.63 9.83
C LEU A 90 -3.45 -0.42 8.35
N LEU A 91 -4.25 -1.31 7.76
CA LEU A 91 -4.76 -1.08 6.40
C LEU A 91 -5.69 0.13 6.31
N GLY A 92 -6.66 0.23 7.23
CA GLY A 92 -7.53 1.40 7.32
C GLY A 92 -6.72 2.68 7.50
N ALA A 93 -5.75 2.66 8.42
CA ALA A 93 -4.83 3.75 8.65
C ALA A 93 -4.04 4.11 7.39
N SER A 94 -3.54 3.12 6.65
CA SER A 94 -2.75 3.38 5.44
C SER A 94 -3.55 4.10 4.35
N LEU A 95 -4.83 3.75 4.19
CA LEU A 95 -5.72 4.40 3.24
C LEU A 95 -6.11 5.82 3.71
N GLY A 96 -6.45 5.97 4.99
CA GLY A 96 -6.74 7.29 5.56
C GLY A 96 -5.54 8.22 5.50
N TYR A 97 -4.34 7.71 5.79
CA TYR A 97 -3.10 8.46 5.67
C TYR A 97 -2.87 8.92 4.23
N ALA A 98 -2.95 8.01 3.26
CA ALA A 98 -2.77 8.33 1.85
C ALA A 98 -3.76 9.40 1.36
N LEU A 99 -5.02 9.32 1.78
CA LEU A 99 -6.04 10.32 1.47
C LEU A 99 -5.72 11.67 2.12
N GLY A 100 -5.44 11.67 3.43
CA GLY A 100 -5.14 12.89 4.18
C GLY A 100 -3.90 13.60 3.64
N THR A 101 -2.79 12.88 3.45
CA THR A 101 -1.59 13.45 2.84
C THR A 101 -1.81 13.81 1.38
N GLY A 102 -2.59 13.05 0.62
CA GLY A 102 -2.84 13.31 -0.80
C GLY A 102 -3.58 14.63 -1.02
N ILE A 103 -4.62 14.90 -0.22
CA ILE A 103 -5.34 16.17 -0.25
C ILE A 103 -4.42 17.32 0.19
N MET A 104 -3.67 17.13 1.28
CA MET A 104 -2.73 18.14 1.76
C MET A 104 -1.63 18.44 0.75
N LEU A 105 -1.12 17.43 0.04
CA LEU A 105 -0.09 17.58 -0.99
C LEU A 105 -0.58 18.33 -2.23
N ALA A 106 -1.90 18.30 -2.50
CA ALA A 106 -2.49 19.11 -3.55
C ALA A 106 -2.51 20.61 -3.22
N ILE A 107 -2.53 20.96 -1.93
CA ILE A 107 -2.52 22.34 -1.43
C ILE A 107 -1.08 22.80 -1.15
N PHE A 108 -0.30 21.94 -0.50
CA PHE A 108 1.09 22.13 -0.11
C PHE A 108 1.96 21.11 -0.84
N PRO A 109 2.67 21.45 -1.92
CA PRO A 109 3.36 20.48 -2.79
C PRO A 109 4.65 19.91 -2.18
N SER A 110 4.71 19.77 -0.85
CA SER A 110 5.78 19.15 -0.09
C SER A 110 5.24 18.47 1.18
N LEU A 111 5.89 17.38 1.60
CA LEU A 111 5.58 16.69 2.84
C LEU A 111 6.21 17.46 4.01
N ASN A 112 5.44 18.37 4.60
CA ASN A 112 5.82 19.09 5.82
C ASN A 112 5.12 18.49 7.05
N ILE A 113 5.48 18.97 8.25
CA ILE A 113 4.90 18.48 9.51
C ILE A 113 3.38 18.61 9.56
N LEU A 114 2.80 19.67 8.97
CA LEU A 114 1.35 19.85 8.93
C LEU A 114 0.67 18.81 8.03
N THR A 115 1.21 18.58 6.83
CA THR A 115 0.77 17.52 5.91
C THR A 115 0.82 16.16 6.60
N TRP A 116 1.89 15.87 7.34
CA TRP A 116 2.05 14.63 8.08
C TRP A 116 1.04 14.50 9.23
N ILE A 117 0.86 15.54 10.06
CA ILE A 117 -0.12 15.53 11.18
C ILE A 117 -1.53 15.28 10.66
N VAL A 118 -1.95 15.99 9.61
CA VAL A 118 -3.27 15.81 8.99
C VAL A 118 -3.39 14.38 8.45
N GLY A 119 -2.34 13.86 7.79
CA GLY A 119 -2.26 12.47 7.36
C GLY A 119 -2.51 11.49 8.51
N ILE A 120 -1.81 11.66 9.64
CA ILE A 120 -1.98 10.81 10.83
C ILE A 120 -3.39 10.90 11.41
N VAL A 121 -3.96 12.10 11.53
CA VAL A 121 -5.32 12.28 12.04
C VAL A 121 -6.34 11.54 11.17
N VAL A 122 -6.25 11.70 9.84
CA VAL A 122 -7.15 11.00 8.91
C VAL A 122 -6.90 9.49 8.95
N ALA A 123 -5.65 9.04 9.09
CA ALA A 123 -5.30 7.64 9.28
C ALA A 123 -6.01 7.02 10.49
N VAL A 124 -5.95 7.70 11.64
CA VAL A 124 -6.60 7.24 12.89
C VAL A 124 -8.12 7.20 12.71
N ILE A 125 -8.72 8.23 12.11
CA ILE A 125 -10.17 8.27 11.84
C ILE A 125 -10.59 7.08 10.97
N PHE A 126 -9.84 6.78 9.91
CA PHE A 126 -10.14 5.65 9.04
C PHE A 126 -9.94 4.31 9.75
N ALA A 127 -8.87 4.14 10.51
CA ALA A 127 -8.64 2.92 11.29
C ALA A 127 -9.80 2.64 12.25
N ILE A 128 -10.23 3.66 13.00
CA ILE A 128 -11.37 3.58 13.91
C ILE A 128 -12.65 3.28 13.13
N GLY A 129 -12.92 4.02 12.04
CA GLY A 129 -14.13 3.84 11.23
C GLY A 129 -14.24 2.42 10.65
N VAL A 130 -13.13 1.85 10.19
CA VAL A 130 -13.08 0.50 9.63
C VAL A 130 -13.43 -0.56 10.67
N LEU A 131 -12.92 -0.41 11.89
CA LEU A 131 -13.20 -1.33 12.99
C LEU A 131 -14.62 -1.12 13.52
N ALA A 132 -15.04 0.12 13.77
CA ALA A 132 -16.35 0.44 14.34
C ALA A 132 -17.51 0.06 13.41
N LEU A 133 -17.33 0.18 12.09
CA LEU A 133 -18.34 -0.14 11.08
C LEU A 133 -18.21 -1.57 10.54
N ASN A 134 -17.29 -2.39 11.06
CA ASN A 134 -17.02 -3.75 10.58
C ASN A 134 -16.76 -3.83 9.06
N LEU A 135 -16.04 -2.84 8.52
CA LEU A 135 -15.75 -2.74 7.09
C LEU A 135 -14.56 -3.61 6.65
N GLN A 136 -14.14 -4.59 7.47
CA GLN A 136 -12.90 -5.35 7.22
C GLN A 136 -12.93 -6.00 5.84
N LYS A 137 -14.02 -6.70 5.48
CA LYS A 137 -14.11 -7.36 4.16
C LYS A 137 -14.00 -6.37 3.01
N TRP A 138 -14.69 -5.24 3.10
CA TRP A 138 -14.73 -4.24 2.05
C TRP A 138 -13.38 -3.52 1.88
N ILE A 139 -12.71 -3.20 2.98
CA ILE A 139 -11.43 -2.51 2.89
C ILE A 139 -10.34 -3.40 2.31
N ILE A 140 -10.40 -4.71 2.57
CA ILE A 140 -9.48 -5.69 1.99
C ILE A 140 -9.66 -5.76 0.48
N LEU A 141 -10.91 -5.89 0.03
CA LEU A 141 -11.27 -5.91 -1.38
C LEU A 141 -10.79 -4.64 -2.09
N LEU A 142 -11.08 -3.48 -1.52
CA LEU A 142 -10.68 -2.19 -2.07
C LEU A 142 -9.16 -2.02 -2.10
N ALA A 143 -8.47 -2.25 -0.98
CA ALA A 143 -7.04 -2.05 -0.87
C ALA A 143 -6.27 -2.94 -1.84
N THR A 144 -6.58 -4.24 -1.89
CA THR A 144 -5.89 -5.19 -2.77
C THR A 144 -6.19 -4.95 -4.25
N ALA A 145 -7.42 -4.59 -4.60
CA ALA A 145 -7.79 -4.24 -5.97
C ALA A 145 -7.06 -2.97 -6.45
N VAL A 146 -7.03 -1.93 -5.60
CA VAL A 146 -6.36 -0.66 -5.89
C VAL A 146 -4.84 -0.85 -6.00
N LEU A 147 -4.23 -1.56 -5.06
CA LEU A 147 -2.79 -1.84 -5.08
C LEU A 147 -2.40 -2.71 -6.28
N GLY A 148 -3.17 -3.76 -6.57
CA GLY A 148 -2.94 -4.60 -7.74
C GLY A 148 -3.07 -3.81 -9.05
N ALA A 149 -4.10 -2.97 -9.18
CA ALA A 149 -4.26 -2.08 -10.33
C ALA A 149 -3.09 -1.09 -10.47
N ALA A 150 -2.61 -0.52 -9.36
CA ALA A 150 -1.46 0.38 -9.36
C ALA A 150 -0.19 -0.35 -9.84
N ILE A 151 0.04 -1.58 -9.40
CA ILE A 151 1.18 -2.41 -9.83
C ILE A 151 1.06 -2.73 -11.32
N ILE A 152 -0.12 -3.12 -11.82
CA ILE A 152 -0.33 -3.44 -13.23
C ILE A 152 -0.02 -2.20 -14.09
N VAL A 153 -0.66 -1.06 -13.80
CA VAL A 153 -0.49 0.17 -14.57
C VAL A 153 0.95 0.69 -14.45
N GLY A 154 1.51 0.71 -13.24
CA GLY A 154 2.88 1.13 -13.00
C GLY A 154 3.91 0.28 -13.76
N THR A 155 3.70 -1.04 -13.82
CA THR A 155 4.59 -1.96 -14.56
C THR A 155 4.48 -1.74 -16.07
N PHE A 156 3.27 -1.54 -16.61
CA PHE A 156 3.08 -1.22 -18.02
C PHE A 156 3.77 0.11 -18.40
N LEU A 157 3.59 1.15 -17.60
CA LEU A 157 4.23 2.45 -17.83
C LEU A 157 5.75 2.39 -17.67
N PHE A 158 6.26 1.57 -16.75
CA PHE A 158 7.70 1.33 -16.62
C PHE A 158 8.29 0.64 -17.86
N MET A 159 7.63 -0.40 -18.36
CA MET A 159 8.10 -1.21 -19.47
C MET A 159 8.00 -0.51 -20.83
N PHE A 160 6.93 0.25 -21.07
CA PHE A 160 6.63 0.84 -22.37
C PHE A 160 6.62 2.38 -22.40
N GLY A 161 6.54 3.03 -21.24
CA GLY A 161 6.47 4.50 -21.14
C GLY A 161 7.82 5.21 -21.16
N GLY A 162 8.94 4.48 -21.15
CA GLY A 162 10.30 5.06 -21.17
C GLY A 162 10.64 5.88 -19.93
N LEU A 163 9.91 5.68 -18.82
CA LEU A 163 10.02 6.48 -17.61
C LEU A 163 11.20 6.01 -16.75
N PRO A 164 12.07 6.93 -16.27
CA PRO A 164 13.09 6.58 -15.29
C PRO A 164 12.43 5.97 -14.04
N SER A 165 12.92 4.84 -13.56
CA SER A 165 12.43 4.17 -12.33
C SER A 165 12.33 5.13 -11.14
N ALA A 166 13.28 6.07 -11.03
CA ALA A 166 13.29 7.11 -10.00
C ALA A 166 12.06 8.04 -10.05
N GLN A 167 11.55 8.37 -11.24
CA GLN A 167 10.40 9.28 -11.39
C GLN A 167 9.07 8.57 -11.08
N LEU A 168 8.95 7.29 -11.45
CA LEU A 168 7.80 6.44 -11.14
C LEU A 168 7.63 6.24 -9.63
N VAL A 169 8.75 6.07 -8.90
CA VAL A 169 8.71 5.90 -7.44
C VAL A 169 8.41 7.22 -6.72
N ALA A 170 8.92 8.35 -7.23
CA ALA A 170 8.78 9.64 -6.59
C ALA A 170 7.34 10.20 -6.63
N ASN A 171 6.62 10.04 -7.74
CA ASN A 171 5.24 10.53 -7.83
C ASN A 171 4.39 9.77 -8.87
N PRO A 172 4.02 8.51 -8.60
CA PRO A 172 3.43 7.61 -9.58
C PRO A 172 2.12 8.15 -10.19
N VAL A 173 1.27 8.80 -9.38
CA VAL A 173 0.00 9.38 -9.84
C VAL A 173 0.24 10.56 -10.79
N ARG A 174 1.19 11.44 -10.46
CA ARG A 174 1.55 12.58 -11.33
C ARG A 174 2.08 12.08 -12.67
N VAL A 175 2.94 11.07 -12.65
CA VAL A 175 3.51 10.48 -13.87
C VAL A 175 2.42 9.86 -14.75
N VAL A 176 1.48 9.11 -14.16
CA VAL A 176 0.32 8.54 -14.88
C VAL A 176 -0.50 9.64 -15.56
N LEU A 177 -0.86 10.70 -14.82
CA LEU A 177 -1.67 11.81 -15.33
C LEU A 177 -0.95 12.63 -16.40
N GLN A 178 0.37 12.81 -16.29
CA GLN A 178 1.17 13.54 -17.26
C GLN A 178 1.42 12.74 -18.55
N THR A 179 1.43 11.40 -18.47
CA THR A 179 1.61 10.54 -19.64
C THR A 179 0.35 10.53 -20.51
N SER A 180 -0.82 10.22 -19.92
CA SER A 180 -2.12 10.36 -20.56
C SER A 180 -3.25 10.14 -19.54
N PRO A 181 -4.31 10.97 -19.54
CA PRO A 181 -5.50 10.73 -18.71
C PRO A 181 -6.16 9.36 -18.94
N PHE A 182 -5.93 8.74 -20.11
CA PHE A 182 -6.38 7.39 -20.41
C PHE A 182 -5.90 6.35 -19.37
N TRP A 183 -4.67 6.47 -18.88
CA TRP A 183 -4.14 5.52 -17.90
C TRP A 183 -4.80 5.63 -16.53
N ALA A 184 -5.32 6.81 -16.17
CA ALA A 184 -6.15 6.96 -14.98
C ALA A 184 -7.49 6.22 -15.14
N ILE A 185 -8.09 6.25 -16.33
CA ILE A 185 -9.30 5.49 -16.65
C ILE A 185 -9.01 3.99 -16.58
N VAL A 186 -7.91 3.52 -17.16
CA VAL A 186 -7.49 2.11 -17.10
C VAL A 186 -7.28 1.67 -15.65
N PHE A 187 -6.60 2.48 -14.84
CA PHE A 187 -6.41 2.22 -13.41
C PHE A 187 -7.74 2.07 -12.67
N LEU A 188 -8.66 3.02 -12.84
CA LEU A 188 -9.97 2.99 -12.19
C LEU A 188 -10.80 1.78 -12.65
N ALA A 189 -10.77 1.47 -13.95
CA ALA A 189 -11.46 0.31 -14.49
C ALA A 189 -10.90 -1.00 -13.91
N LEU A 190 -9.57 -1.17 -13.89
CA LEU A 190 -8.91 -2.35 -13.30
C LEU A 190 -9.23 -2.50 -11.82
N ALA A 191 -9.18 -1.41 -11.05
CA ALA A 191 -9.53 -1.45 -9.63
C ALA A 191 -11.01 -1.84 -9.44
N ALA A 192 -11.93 -1.26 -10.22
CA ALA A 192 -13.36 -1.60 -10.15
C ALA A 192 -13.62 -3.06 -10.54
N PHE A 193 -13.03 -3.56 -11.62
CA PHE A 193 -13.13 -4.96 -12.02
C PHE A 193 -12.53 -5.89 -10.97
N GLY A 194 -11.40 -5.52 -10.39
CA GLY A 194 -10.76 -6.26 -9.29
C GLY A 194 -11.69 -6.39 -8.08
N VAL A 195 -12.27 -5.29 -7.61
CA VAL A 195 -13.25 -5.29 -6.51
C VAL A 195 -14.43 -6.19 -6.82
N VAL A 196 -15.02 -6.07 -8.01
CA VAL A 196 -16.18 -6.88 -8.41
C VAL A 196 -15.83 -8.36 -8.49
N ALA A 197 -14.71 -8.71 -9.11
CA ALA A 197 -14.26 -10.09 -9.27
C ALA A 197 -13.93 -10.75 -7.93
N GLN A 198 -13.22 -10.03 -7.05
CA GLN A 198 -12.95 -10.50 -5.70
C GLN A 198 -14.25 -10.64 -4.91
N TYR A 199 -15.16 -9.66 -4.97
CA TYR A 199 -16.45 -9.74 -4.27
C TYR A 199 -17.24 -10.98 -4.71
N GLN A 200 -17.37 -11.21 -6.02
CA GLN A 200 -18.09 -12.37 -6.57
C GLN A 200 -17.47 -13.70 -6.15
N SER A 201 -16.13 -13.81 -6.25
CA SER A 201 -15.40 -15.06 -5.96
C SER A 201 -15.31 -15.40 -4.47
N THR A 202 -15.60 -14.43 -3.59
CA THR A 202 -15.47 -14.56 -2.13
C THR A 202 -16.78 -14.26 -1.39
N ARG A 203 -17.94 -14.34 -2.06
CA ARG A 203 -19.27 -14.18 -1.43
C ARG A 203 -19.52 -15.18 -0.31
N ARG A 204 -19.15 -16.45 -0.52
CA ARG A 204 -19.34 -17.55 0.44
C ARG A 204 -18.16 -17.75 1.38
N TRP A 205 -17.17 -16.88 1.31
CA TRP A 205 -15.93 -16.99 2.05
C TRP A 205 -15.89 -15.90 3.11
N GLU A 206 -15.62 -16.31 4.34
CA GLU A 206 -15.30 -15.43 5.45
C GLU A 206 -13.88 -15.74 5.89
N LEU A 207 -13.08 -14.70 6.09
CA LEU A 207 -11.72 -14.86 6.58
C LEU A 207 -11.75 -15.27 8.05
N VAL A 208 -11.06 -16.35 8.38
CA VAL A 208 -10.83 -16.76 9.76
C VAL A 208 -9.94 -15.71 10.42
N THR A 209 -10.48 -15.02 11.41
CA THR A 209 -9.73 -14.05 12.20
C THR A 209 -8.78 -14.78 13.13
N TYR A 210 -7.51 -14.36 13.18
CA TYR A 210 -6.51 -14.96 14.05
C TYR A 210 -6.15 -14.06 15.24
N ASN A 211 -5.79 -14.71 16.34
CA ASN A 211 -5.02 -14.13 17.44
C ASN A 211 -3.92 -15.11 17.81
N ARG A 212 -2.80 -15.03 17.08
CA ARG A 212 -1.71 -16.00 17.23
C ARG A 212 -1.03 -15.91 18.60
N TRP A 213 -1.15 -14.76 19.26
CA TRP A 213 -0.66 -14.61 20.63
C TRP A 213 -1.39 -15.54 21.60
N GLU A 214 -2.71 -15.65 21.49
CA GLU A 214 -3.49 -16.56 22.32
C GLU A 214 -3.20 -18.02 21.95
N GLU A 215 -3.14 -18.34 20.66
CA GLU A 215 -2.83 -19.68 20.15
C GLU A 215 -1.47 -20.21 20.67
N MET A 216 -0.44 -19.36 20.70
CA MET A 216 0.89 -19.73 21.20
C MET A 216 0.94 -19.96 22.72
N ASN A 217 -0.02 -19.42 23.47
CA ASN A 217 -0.05 -19.47 24.92
C ASN A 217 -1.06 -20.51 25.47
N GLN A 218 -1.72 -21.29 24.60
CA GLN A 218 -2.59 -22.38 25.04
C GLN A 218 -1.76 -23.56 25.54
N PRO A 219 -2.02 -24.07 26.77
CA PRO A 219 -1.39 -25.30 27.23
C PRO A 219 -1.82 -26.48 26.34
N ALA A 220 -0.87 -27.35 26.01
CA ALA A 220 -1.06 -28.52 25.16
C ALA A 220 -2.04 -29.55 25.75
#